data_AF-A0A0C9RY82-F1
#
_entry.id   AF-A0A0C9RY82-F1
#
_cell.length_a   1.000
_cell.length_b   1.000
_cell.length_c   1.000
_cell.angle_alpha   90.00
_cell.angle_beta   90.00
_cell.angle_gamma   90.00
#
_symmetry.space_group_name_H-M   'P 1'
#
loop_
_entity.id
_entity.type
_entity.pdbx_description
1 polymer ?
#
loop_
_entity_poly.entity_id
_entity_poly.type
_entity_poly.pdbx_seq_one_letter_code
_entity_poly.pdbx_strand_id
1 'polypeptide(L)'
;MQRGMLIVAILIVGFGLCATKRPPEKPKSTKTYKRTLEMIRKDEDLRLLMFSPQITKKIPSCLISKYIKRKNKGARRTLKINKIETGTKVSQLETTIRIYVNKSSPAYLRVKFEGVSLPASWTEPQYLKYAKRKQCIILGSSPDKGRHPPCVLWGYNHTIKCQKKFVEKCGKGAVVDLTKCTNTKEEKEAPPFSAEKLNSTQLYMRALNMMRTKDTLRLLMFSPKMAKKIPSCLISKFLKRTKEGARRTLKINKIETGDRKFSEFFTSRFLDGAAISEICEAWAVH
;
A
#
# COMPACT_ATOMS: atom_id res chain seq x y z
N MET A 1 -44.06 19.45 70.47
CA MET A 1 -42.91 20.13 69.86
C MET A 1 -41.75 19.16 69.81
N GLN A 2 -41.50 18.53 68.66
CA GLN A 2 -40.47 17.50 68.54
C GLN A 2 -39.71 17.79 67.24
N ARG A 3 -38.59 18.50 67.36
CA ARG A 3 -37.59 18.75 66.32
C ARG A 3 -36.29 18.17 66.84
N GLY A 4 -35.64 17.32 66.06
CA GLY A 4 -34.28 16.88 66.38
C GLY A 4 -34.00 15.44 65.99
N MET A 5 -34.14 15.11 64.71
CA MET A 5 -33.49 13.92 64.17
C MET A 5 -33.12 14.18 62.71
N LEU A 6 -31.96 13.63 62.31
CA LEU A 6 -31.43 13.55 60.95
C LEU A 6 -30.73 14.79 60.37
N ILE A 7 -29.50 15.06 60.83
CA ILE A 7 -28.43 15.50 59.92
C ILE A 7 -27.17 14.69 60.24
N VAL A 8 -27.15 13.44 59.80
CA VAL A 8 -25.91 12.69 59.55
C VAL A 8 -26.07 12.05 58.18
N ALA A 9 -25.01 12.19 57.37
CA ALA A 9 -24.76 11.53 56.09
C ALA A 9 -25.47 12.11 54.86
N ILE A 10 -24.84 13.09 54.20
CA ILE A 10 -24.50 12.99 52.77
C ILE A 10 -23.13 13.66 52.54
N LEU A 11 -22.08 12.87 52.78
CA LEU A 11 -20.78 12.99 52.14
C LEU A 11 -20.95 12.61 50.66
N ILE A 12 -21.27 13.56 49.78
CA ILE A 12 -21.15 13.35 48.32
C ILE A 12 -20.11 14.31 47.75
N VAL A 13 -18.90 13.75 47.66
CA VAL A 13 -18.00 13.87 46.50
C VAL A 13 -17.50 15.28 46.21
N GLY A 14 -16.66 15.77 47.13
CA GLY A 14 -15.53 16.62 46.78
C GLY A 14 -14.52 15.86 45.91
N PHE A 15 -14.81 15.74 44.62
CA PHE A 15 -13.80 15.53 43.57
C PHE A 15 -14.10 16.52 42.46
N GLY A 16 -13.81 17.79 42.75
CA GLY A 16 -13.53 18.76 41.71
C GLY A 16 -12.39 18.19 40.87
N LEU A 17 -12.77 17.55 39.77
CA LEU A 17 -11.87 17.11 38.72
C LEU A 17 -11.10 18.36 38.30
N CYS A 18 -9.90 18.54 38.85
CA CYS A 18 -8.86 19.29 38.21
C CYS A 18 -8.72 18.67 36.83
N ALA A 19 -9.40 19.27 35.86
CA ALA A 19 -9.11 19.10 34.46
C ALA A 19 -7.65 19.54 34.31
N THR A 20 -6.72 18.61 34.50
CA THR A 20 -5.33 18.77 34.10
C THR A 20 -5.38 19.19 32.64
N LYS A 21 -5.19 20.49 32.40
CA LYS A 21 -4.93 21.06 31.09
C LYS A 21 -3.79 20.23 30.53
N ARG A 22 -4.13 19.24 29.69
CA ARG A 22 -3.12 18.49 28.96
C ARG A 22 -2.32 19.56 28.22
N PRO A 23 -1.00 19.65 28.44
CA PRO A 23 -0.19 20.64 27.75
C PRO A 23 -0.49 20.53 26.26
N PRO A 24 -0.70 21.66 25.56
CA PRO A 24 -1.16 21.66 24.18
C PRO A 24 -0.29 20.70 23.36
N GLU A 25 -0.92 19.68 22.78
CA GLU A 25 -0.25 18.65 22.01
C GLU A 25 0.61 19.35 20.95
N LYS A 26 1.94 19.27 21.09
CA LYS A 26 2.90 19.94 20.19
C LYS A 26 2.43 19.73 18.74
N PRO A 27 2.39 20.79 17.91
CA PRO A 27 1.73 20.75 16.61
C PRO A 27 2.21 19.55 15.81
N LYS A 28 1.27 18.69 15.39
CA LYS A 28 1.50 17.44 14.63
C LYS A 28 2.49 17.63 13.47
N SER A 29 2.56 18.84 12.92
CA SER A 29 3.53 19.29 11.91
C SER A 29 5.00 18.97 12.28
N THR A 30 5.43 19.19 13.52
CA THR A 30 6.85 19.01 13.91
C THR A 30 7.30 17.55 13.84
N LYS A 31 6.42 16.62 14.24
CA LYS A 31 6.71 15.18 14.23
C LYS A 31 6.73 14.64 12.81
N THR A 32 5.77 15.04 11.97
CA THR A 32 5.73 14.66 10.56
C THR A 32 6.95 15.21 9.82
N TYR A 33 7.31 16.48 10.04
CA TYR A 33 8.51 17.10 9.50
C TYR A 33 9.79 16.30 9.80
N LYS A 34 10.05 15.99 11.08
CA LYS A 34 11.25 15.25 11.50
C LYS A 34 11.31 13.88 10.83
N ARG A 35 10.18 13.16 10.79
CA ARG A 35 10.09 11.82 10.19
C ARG A 35 10.29 11.82 8.67
N THR A 36 9.73 12.80 7.98
CA THR A 36 9.96 12.97 6.54
C THR A 36 11.43 13.25 6.27
N LEU A 37 12.04 14.15 7.06
CA LEU A 37 13.45 14.51 6.91
C LEU A 37 14.38 13.31 7.15
N GLU A 38 14.09 12.49 8.16
CA GLU A 38 14.78 11.21 8.40
C GLU A 38 14.65 10.27 7.19
N MET A 39 13.46 10.18 6.58
CA MET A 39 13.23 9.28 5.45
C MET A 39 13.96 9.69 4.18
N ILE A 40 13.89 10.96 3.78
CA ILE A 40 14.53 11.41 2.52
C ILE A 40 16.06 11.42 2.61
N ARG A 41 16.62 11.41 3.82
CA ARG A 41 18.07 11.38 4.07
C ARG A 41 18.63 9.97 4.23
N LYS A 42 17.77 8.95 4.30
CA LYS A 42 18.21 7.58 4.40
C LYS A 42 18.87 7.16 3.08
N ASP A 43 19.98 6.45 3.21
CA ASP A 43 20.72 5.84 2.12
C ASP A 43 20.03 4.55 1.64
N GLU A 44 18.78 4.70 1.23
CA GLU A 44 17.96 3.64 0.64
C GLU A 44 17.07 4.26 -0.42
N ASP A 45 16.73 3.48 -1.46
CA ASP A 45 15.89 3.94 -2.55
C ASP A 45 14.46 4.21 -2.10
N LEU A 46 13.94 5.39 -2.44
CA LEU A 46 12.54 5.73 -2.26
C LEU A 46 11.78 5.44 -3.55
N ARG A 47 10.73 4.64 -3.45
CA ARG A 47 9.91 4.23 -4.59
C ARG A 47 8.51 4.82 -4.47
N LEU A 48 7.90 5.14 -5.60
CA LEU A 48 6.47 5.43 -5.64
C LEU A 48 5.72 4.11 -5.43
N LEU A 49 4.87 4.05 -4.41
CA LEU A 49 4.17 2.83 -4.00
C LEU A 49 2.67 2.89 -4.32
N MET A 50 2.10 4.09 -4.33
CA MET A 50 0.67 4.31 -4.55
C MET A 50 0.42 5.76 -4.93
N PHE A 51 -0.61 6.03 -5.71
CA PHE A 51 -1.03 7.40 -6.05
C PHE A 51 -2.54 7.48 -6.26
N SER A 52 -3.09 8.68 -6.16
CA SER A 52 -4.52 8.90 -6.37
C SER A 52 -4.88 8.82 -7.87
N PRO A 53 -6.04 8.25 -8.27
CA PRO A 53 -6.37 8.04 -9.68
C PRO A 53 -6.38 9.33 -10.52
N GLN A 54 -6.67 10.48 -9.91
CA GLN A 54 -6.74 11.79 -10.57
C GLN A 54 -5.39 12.26 -11.14
N ILE A 55 -4.28 11.68 -10.68
CA ILE A 55 -2.92 12.03 -11.13
C ILE A 55 -2.23 10.92 -11.94
N THR A 56 -2.95 9.83 -12.27
CA THR A 56 -2.42 8.71 -13.06
C THR A 56 -1.81 9.14 -14.39
N LYS A 57 -2.46 10.10 -15.08
CA LYS A 57 -1.97 10.61 -16.39
C LYS A 57 -0.77 11.55 -16.25
N LYS A 58 -0.44 12.00 -15.04
CA LYS A 58 0.58 13.02 -14.76
C LYS A 58 1.86 12.46 -14.14
N ILE A 59 1.78 11.26 -13.56
CA ILE A 59 2.88 10.65 -12.81
C ILE A 59 3.11 9.24 -13.34
N PRO A 60 4.32 8.92 -13.84
CA PRO A 60 4.65 7.56 -14.23
C PRO A 60 4.69 6.65 -12.99
N SER A 61 4.26 5.40 -13.15
CA SER A 61 4.17 4.43 -12.05
C SER A 61 5.54 4.06 -11.46
N CYS A 62 6.55 3.93 -12.31
CA CYS A 62 7.88 3.45 -11.94
C CYS A 62 8.86 4.59 -11.66
N LEU A 63 8.61 5.30 -10.55
CA LEU A 63 9.52 6.31 -10.03
C LEU A 63 10.38 5.77 -8.89
N ILE A 64 11.68 5.93 -9.05
CA ILE A 64 12.69 5.55 -8.06
C ILE A 64 13.56 6.76 -7.79
N SER A 65 13.76 7.09 -6.52
CA SER A 65 14.67 8.13 -6.09
C SER A 65 15.82 7.54 -5.30
N LYS A 66 17.04 7.61 -5.83
CA LYS A 66 18.25 7.09 -5.16
C LYS A 66 18.94 8.18 -4.35
N TYR A 67 19.49 7.82 -3.21
CA TYR A 67 20.18 8.78 -2.35
C TYR A 67 21.53 9.20 -2.97
N ILE A 68 21.93 10.46 -2.75
CA ILE A 68 23.28 10.95 -3.11
C ILE A 68 23.95 11.54 -1.87
N LYS A 69 23.33 12.57 -1.27
CA LYS A 69 23.91 13.22 -0.09
C LYS A 69 22.90 13.95 0.78
N ARG A 70 23.23 14.04 2.06
CA ARG A 70 22.47 14.75 3.08
C ARG A 70 22.59 16.27 2.91
N LYS A 71 21.51 16.99 3.22
CA LYS A 71 21.49 18.47 3.29
C LYS A 71 20.74 18.94 4.53
N ASN A 72 21.06 20.11 5.08
CA ASN A 72 20.51 20.60 6.36
C ASN A 72 18.99 20.71 6.41
N LYS A 73 18.32 21.00 5.28
CA LYS A 73 16.85 21.06 5.17
C LYS A 73 16.27 19.98 4.24
N GLY A 74 17.05 18.96 3.88
CA GLY A 74 16.56 17.88 3.03
C GLY A 74 17.63 16.90 2.56
N ALA A 75 17.63 16.57 1.27
CA ALA A 75 18.60 15.67 0.63
C ALA A 75 18.77 15.98 -0.85
N ARG A 76 19.94 15.67 -1.41
CA ARG A 76 20.16 15.55 -2.85
C ARG A 76 20.03 14.08 -3.21
N ARG A 77 19.26 13.79 -4.25
CA ARG A 77 18.90 12.43 -4.69
C ARG A 77 18.88 12.39 -6.21
N THR A 78 18.96 11.23 -6.83
CA THR A 78 18.53 11.08 -8.24
C THR A 78 17.03 10.79 -8.28
N LEU A 79 16.42 11.02 -9.43
CA LEU A 79 15.08 10.60 -9.78
C LEU A 79 15.14 9.89 -11.13
N LYS A 80 14.80 8.62 -11.12
CA LYS A 80 14.79 7.74 -12.28
C LYS A 80 13.35 7.37 -12.62
N ILE A 81 13.03 7.52 -13.90
CA ILE A 81 11.75 7.15 -14.50
C ILE A 81 11.97 5.94 -15.40
N ASN A 82 11.47 4.78 -14.99
CA ASN A 82 11.48 3.58 -15.85
C ASN A 82 10.14 3.51 -16.56
N LYS A 83 9.99 4.21 -17.69
CA LYS A 83 8.74 4.15 -18.45
C LYS A 83 8.80 2.97 -19.43
N ILE A 84 8.16 1.86 -19.10
CA ILE A 84 7.85 0.82 -20.09
C ILE A 84 6.58 1.29 -20.81
N GLU A 85 6.76 2.09 -21.86
CA GLU A 85 5.66 2.40 -22.77
C GLU A 85 5.54 1.27 -23.79
N THR A 86 4.31 0.82 -24.00
CA THR A 86 3.96 -0.31 -24.88
C THR A 86 4.52 -0.12 -26.29
N GLY A 87 5.64 -0.79 -26.58
CA GLY A 87 6.07 -1.10 -27.95
C GLY A 87 7.20 -0.25 -28.55
N THR A 88 7.50 0.95 -28.07
CA THR A 88 8.56 1.78 -28.67
C THR A 88 9.37 2.55 -27.63
N LYS A 89 10.66 2.18 -27.51
CA LYS A 89 11.77 2.80 -26.76
C LYS A 89 11.43 3.36 -25.37
N VAL A 90 11.91 2.66 -24.34
CA VAL A 90 12.00 3.17 -22.95
C VAL A 90 12.89 4.41 -22.94
N SER A 91 12.29 5.60 -22.89
CA SER A 91 13.01 6.82 -22.53
C SER A 91 13.28 6.80 -21.03
N GLN A 92 14.39 6.18 -20.64
CA GLN A 92 14.85 6.21 -19.27
C GLN A 92 15.32 7.63 -18.96
N LEU A 93 14.52 8.39 -18.23
CA LEU A 93 14.94 9.68 -17.71
C LEU A 93 15.59 9.47 -16.35
N GLU A 94 16.84 9.90 -16.21
CA GLU A 94 17.54 9.97 -14.93
C GLU A 94 18.04 11.41 -14.73
N THR A 95 17.66 12.02 -13.60
CA THR A 95 18.04 13.39 -13.29
C THR A 95 18.36 13.55 -11.81
N THR A 96 19.20 14.53 -11.48
CA THR A 96 19.47 14.88 -10.08
C THR A 96 18.44 15.86 -9.57
N ILE A 97 17.94 15.60 -8.36
CA ILE A 97 16.97 16.43 -7.67
C ILE A 97 17.47 16.86 -6.28
N ARG A 98 17.07 18.06 -5.88
CA ARG A 98 17.16 18.55 -4.50
C ARG A 98 15.78 18.54 -3.88
N ILE A 99 15.66 17.77 -2.81
CA ILE A 99 14.45 17.70 -2.01
C ILE A 99 14.64 18.59 -0.78
N TYR A 100 13.72 19.53 -0.57
CA TYR A 100 13.66 20.39 0.60
C TYR A 100 12.39 20.09 1.39
N VAL A 101 12.50 20.03 2.72
CA VAL A 101 11.34 19.90 3.61
C VAL A 101 11.25 21.18 4.42
N ASN A 102 10.10 21.85 4.35
CA ASN A 102 9.84 23.07 5.10
C ASN A 102 9.01 22.76 6.36
N LYS A 103 9.39 23.39 7.48
CA LYS A 103 8.77 23.23 8.80
C LYS A 103 7.64 24.25 9.02
N SER A 104 6.86 24.54 7.98
CA SER A 104 5.67 25.40 8.06
C SER A 104 4.48 24.67 8.71
N SER A 105 3.36 25.37 8.87
CA SER A 105 2.08 24.77 9.26
C SER A 105 1.05 25.06 8.17
N PRO A 106 0.70 24.08 7.30
CA PRO A 106 1.20 22.70 7.28
C PRO A 106 2.61 22.59 6.68
N ALA A 107 3.37 21.57 7.11
CA ALA A 107 4.68 21.27 6.56
C ALA A 107 4.56 20.72 5.13
N TYR A 108 5.53 21.04 4.28
CA TYR A 108 5.54 20.62 2.88
C TYR A 108 6.95 20.25 2.40
N LEU A 109 6.99 19.58 1.27
CA LEU A 109 8.19 19.17 0.55
C LEU A 109 8.21 19.89 -0.80
N ARG A 110 9.38 20.36 -1.23
CA ARG A 110 9.60 20.95 -2.56
C ARG A 110 10.76 20.25 -3.25
N VAL A 111 10.60 19.98 -4.54
CA VAL A 111 11.63 19.38 -5.39
C VAL A 111 12.17 20.44 -6.35
N LYS A 112 13.49 20.52 -6.49
CA LYS A 112 14.17 21.29 -7.54
C LYS A 112 15.01 20.34 -8.39
N PHE A 113 14.88 20.43 -9.71
CA PHE A 113 15.67 19.65 -10.66
C PHE A 113 17.00 20.35 -10.93
N GLU A 114 18.05 19.57 -11.17
CA GLU A 114 19.35 20.06 -11.60
C GLU A 114 19.57 19.66 -13.06
N GLY A 115 19.83 20.63 -13.93
CA GLY A 115 20.22 20.39 -15.34
C GLY A 115 19.07 20.06 -16.30
N VAL A 116 17.84 19.81 -15.83
CA VAL A 116 16.69 19.55 -16.70
C VAL A 116 15.44 20.30 -16.24
N SER A 117 14.59 20.70 -17.19
CA SER A 117 13.25 21.19 -16.92
C SER A 117 12.24 20.03 -16.99
N LEU A 118 11.59 19.73 -15.87
CA LEU A 118 10.43 18.84 -15.82
C LEU A 118 9.13 19.67 -15.77
N PRO A 119 7.95 19.04 -16.00
CA PRO A 119 6.67 19.73 -15.88
C PRO A 119 6.57 20.48 -14.55
N ALA A 120 6.09 21.73 -14.60
CA ALA A 120 6.03 22.62 -13.44
C ALA A 120 5.32 21.98 -12.22
N SER A 121 4.33 21.12 -12.48
CA SER A 121 3.57 20.37 -11.47
C SER A 121 4.43 19.47 -10.56
N TRP A 122 5.64 19.08 -10.98
CA TRP A 122 6.56 18.28 -10.15
C TRP A 122 7.35 19.14 -9.16
N THR A 123 7.47 20.43 -9.44
CA THR A 123 8.19 21.41 -8.61
C THR A 123 7.29 22.13 -7.61
N GLU A 124 5.97 21.97 -7.75
CA GLU A 124 4.98 22.51 -6.82
C GLU A 124 5.19 21.96 -5.39
N PRO A 125 4.93 22.76 -4.35
CA PRO A 125 4.93 22.28 -2.98
C PRO A 125 3.95 21.12 -2.77
N GLN A 126 4.46 20.02 -2.21
CA GLN A 126 3.66 18.86 -1.83
C GLN A 126 3.55 18.77 -0.32
N TYR A 127 2.34 18.86 0.21
CA TYR A 127 2.09 18.97 1.64
C TYR A 127 2.17 17.60 2.33
N LEU A 128 2.80 17.56 3.50
CA LEU A 128 3.00 16.35 4.27
C LEU A 128 1.69 15.94 4.97
N LYS A 129 1.02 14.91 4.46
CA LYS A 129 -0.21 14.38 5.07
C LYS A 129 0.09 13.35 6.16
N TYR A 130 1.18 12.58 6.00
CA TYR A 130 1.60 11.55 6.95
C TYR A 130 3.06 11.15 6.74
N ALA A 131 3.73 10.73 7.82
CA ALA A 131 5.06 10.13 7.75
C ALA A 131 5.24 9.08 8.85
N LYS A 132 5.74 7.90 8.45
CA LYS A 132 6.11 6.81 9.34
C LYS A 132 7.58 6.48 9.14
N ARG A 133 8.36 6.60 10.23
CA ARG A 133 9.80 6.35 10.24
C ARG A 133 10.15 5.05 9.53
N LYS A 134 11.19 5.10 8.69
CA LYS A 134 11.76 3.95 7.99
C LYS A 134 10.74 3.16 7.14
N GLN A 135 9.59 3.73 6.80
CA GLN A 135 8.53 3.03 6.08
C GLN A 135 8.01 3.84 4.89
N CYS A 136 7.28 4.93 5.17
CA CYS A 136 6.61 5.69 4.11
C CYS A 136 6.29 7.14 4.48
N ILE A 137 6.13 7.95 3.43
CA ILE A 137 5.59 9.31 3.48
C ILE A 137 4.40 9.42 2.52
N ILE A 138 3.38 10.18 2.93
CA ILE A 138 2.23 10.53 2.09
C ILE A 138 2.30 12.04 1.85
N LEU A 139 2.41 12.38 0.58
CA LEU A 139 2.42 13.75 0.10
C LEU A 139 1.09 14.00 -0.63
N GLY A 140 0.54 15.19 -0.50
CA GLY A 140 -0.67 15.57 -1.24
C GLY A 140 -0.67 17.04 -1.63
N SER A 141 -1.68 17.44 -2.38
CA SER A 141 -1.91 18.85 -2.72
C SER A 141 -2.31 19.69 -1.49
N SER A 142 -2.46 21.01 -1.70
CA SER A 142 -2.79 22.00 -0.65
C SER A 142 -3.87 21.50 0.31
N PRO A 143 -3.77 21.77 1.63
CA PRO A 143 -4.84 21.48 2.60
C PRO A 143 -6.23 21.95 2.16
N ASP A 144 -6.32 23.05 1.39
CA ASP A 144 -7.60 23.68 1.03
C ASP A 144 -8.34 22.98 -0.12
N LYS A 145 -7.68 22.01 -0.78
CA LYS A 145 -8.24 21.29 -1.93
C LYS A 145 -9.10 20.11 -1.49
N GLY A 146 -10.24 20.41 -0.87
CA GLY A 146 -11.34 19.48 -0.61
C GLY A 146 -11.05 18.33 0.37
N ARG A 147 -12.03 17.44 0.53
CA ARG A 147 -12.01 16.36 1.55
C ARG A 147 -10.94 15.29 1.28
N HIS A 148 -10.62 15.03 0.01
CA HIS A 148 -9.65 14.03 -0.43
C HIS A 148 -8.73 14.58 -1.53
N PRO A 149 -7.70 15.37 -1.15
CA PRO A 149 -6.75 15.89 -2.12
C PRO A 149 -5.98 14.76 -2.80
N PRO A 150 -5.60 14.91 -4.09
CA PRO A 150 -4.71 13.96 -4.75
C PRO A 150 -3.41 13.79 -3.97
N CYS A 151 -3.00 12.54 -3.78
CA CYS A 151 -1.83 12.16 -3.00
C CYS A 151 -0.94 11.17 -3.73
N VAL A 152 0.30 11.11 -3.27
CA VAL A 152 1.29 10.08 -3.60
C VAL A 152 1.86 9.47 -2.33
N LEU A 153 2.10 8.16 -2.35
CA LEU A 153 2.75 7.39 -1.31
C LEU A 153 4.15 7.02 -1.78
N TRP A 154 5.16 7.48 -1.05
CA TRP A 154 6.54 7.06 -1.23
C TRP A 154 6.99 6.20 -0.06
N GLY A 155 7.84 5.22 -0.32
CA GLY A 155 8.43 4.39 0.73
C GLY A 155 9.50 3.47 0.18
N TYR A 156 10.08 2.67 1.07
CA TYR A 156 11.12 1.71 0.70
C TYR A 156 10.52 0.41 0.15
N ASN A 157 9.44 -0.07 0.78
CA ASN A 157 8.73 -1.30 0.42
C ASN A 157 7.22 -1.15 0.60
N HIS A 158 6.43 -1.99 -0.08
CA HIS A 158 5.00 -2.07 0.18
C HIS A 158 4.72 -2.56 1.60
N THR A 159 3.91 -1.79 2.32
CA THR A 159 3.37 -2.25 3.61
C THR A 159 1.89 -1.94 3.67
N ILE A 160 1.11 -2.92 4.14
CA ILE A 160 -0.34 -2.80 4.32
C ILE A 160 -0.67 -1.59 5.23
N LYS A 161 0.16 -1.34 6.25
CA LYS A 161 -0.02 -0.20 7.18
C LYS A 161 0.05 1.14 6.45
N CYS A 162 1.00 1.34 5.54
CA CYS A 162 1.13 2.57 4.78
C CYS A 162 0.00 2.75 3.76
N GLN A 163 -0.39 1.67 3.07
CA GLN A 163 -1.53 1.70 2.13
C GLN A 163 -2.85 2.01 2.83
N LYS A 164 -3.13 1.36 3.98
CA LYS A 164 -4.32 1.70 4.80
C LYS A 164 -4.34 3.17 5.19
N LYS A 165 -3.18 3.71 5.59
CA LYS A 165 -3.08 5.12 5.99
C LYS A 165 -3.17 6.09 4.81
N PHE A 166 -2.74 5.67 3.62
CA PHE A 166 -3.02 6.38 2.37
C PHE A 166 -4.52 6.46 2.11
N VAL A 167 -5.23 5.32 2.18
CA VAL A 167 -6.67 5.28 1.92
C VAL A 167 -7.46 6.13 2.92
N GLU A 168 -7.05 6.12 4.19
CA GLU A 168 -7.67 6.99 5.20
C GLU A 168 -7.48 8.49 4.90
N LYS A 169 -6.31 8.90 4.41
CA LYS A 169 -5.98 10.32 4.20
C LYS A 169 -6.40 10.86 2.84
N CYS A 170 -6.42 10.00 1.83
CA CYS A 170 -6.48 10.40 0.43
C CYS A 170 -7.56 9.66 -0.37
N GLY A 171 -8.29 8.72 0.25
CA GLY A 171 -9.30 7.92 -0.42
C GLY A 171 -8.71 6.81 -1.29
N LYS A 172 -9.46 6.36 -2.29
CA LYS A 172 -9.02 5.29 -3.21
C LYS A 172 -7.70 5.68 -3.90
N GLY A 173 -6.77 4.72 -4.02
CA GLY A 173 -5.53 4.89 -4.76
C GLY A 173 -5.20 3.68 -5.63
N ALA A 174 -4.37 3.89 -6.63
CA ALA A 174 -3.79 2.85 -7.47
C ALA A 174 -2.43 2.44 -6.88
N VAL A 175 -2.26 1.14 -6.59
CA VAL A 175 -1.00 0.59 -6.10
C VAL A 175 -0.06 0.39 -7.27
N VAL A 176 1.19 0.83 -7.13
CA VAL A 176 2.23 0.59 -8.12
C VAL A 176 2.69 -0.85 -8.03
N ASP A 177 2.76 -1.54 -9.16
CA ASP A 177 3.36 -2.85 -9.26
C ASP A 177 4.87 -2.72 -9.51
N LEU A 178 5.66 -2.85 -8.45
CA LEU A 178 7.13 -2.69 -8.54
C LEU A 178 7.81 -3.78 -9.37
N THR A 179 7.17 -4.93 -9.60
CA THR A 179 7.72 -6.01 -10.44
C THR A 179 7.80 -5.58 -11.91
N LYS A 180 6.93 -4.66 -12.32
CA LYS A 180 6.95 -4.05 -13.66
C LYS A 180 7.98 -2.93 -13.80
N CYS A 181 8.65 -2.55 -12.71
CA CYS A 181 9.60 -1.42 -12.70
C CYS A 181 11.06 -1.84 -12.76
N THR A 182 11.37 -3.13 -12.63
CA THR A 182 12.70 -3.69 -12.84
C THR A 182 12.97 -3.82 -14.32
N ASN A 183 14.00 -3.12 -14.81
CA ASN A 183 14.46 -3.28 -16.18
C ASN A 183 14.99 -4.70 -16.34
N THR A 184 14.40 -5.50 -17.21
CA THR A 184 14.77 -6.89 -17.53
C THR A 184 16.16 -7.04 -18.19
N LYS A 185 17.05 -6.05 -18.06
CA LYS A 185 18.36 -5.99 -18.74
C LYS A 185 19.54 -6.46 -17.89
N GLU A 186 19.35 -6.75 -16.60
CA GLU A 186 20.38 -7.33 -15.72
C GLU A 186 19.93 -8.68 -15.13
N GLU A 187 19.05 -9.38 -15.83
CA GLU A 187 18.98 -10.82 -15.68
C GLU A 187 20.19 -11.36 -16.47
N LYS A 188 21.32 -11.61 -15.79
CA LYS A 188 22.10 -12.81 -16.12
C LYS A 188 21.05 -13.89 -16.20
N GLU A 189 20.76 -14.36 -17.41
CA GLU A 189 19.66 -15.28 -17.74
C GLU A 189 19.36 -16.16 -16.52
N ALA A 190 18.41 -15.74 -15.69
CA ALA A 190 17.65 -16.72 -14.98
C ALA A 190 17.07 -17.51 -16.15
N PRO A 191 17.32 -18.82 -16.22
CA PRO A 191 16.85 -19.61 -17.34
C PRO A 191 15.40 -19.21 -17.53
N PRO A 192 14.96 -18.90 -18.77
CA PRO A 192 13.55 -18.62 -19.03
C PRO A 192 12.79 -19.67 -18.22
N PHE A 193 11.69 -19.28 -17.57
CA PHE A 193 10.74 -20.27 -17.11
C PHE A 193 10.35 -21.04 -18.37
N SER A 194 11.14 -22.07 -18.68
CA SER A 194 10.85 -23.13 -19.60
C SER A 194 9.54 -23.59 -19.03
N ALA A 195 8.47 -23.37 -19.80
CA ALA A 195 7.19 -23.93 -19.47
C ALA A 195 7.47 -25.42 -19.31
N GLU A 196 7.67 -25.83 -18.07
CA GLU A 196 7.99 -27.19 -17.71
C GLU A 196 6.81 -27.95 -18.31
N LYS A 197 7.07 -28.75 -19.34
CA LYS A 197 6.04 -29.51 -20.03
C LYS A 197 5.58 -30.58 -19.05
N LEU A 198 4.72 -30.17 -18.13
CA LEU A 198 4.12 -31.04 -17.15
C LEU A 198 3.02 -31.80 -17.88
N ASN A 199 3.08 -33.12 -17.81
CA ASN A 199 1.92 -33.92 -18.20
C ASN A 199 0.78 -33.71 -17.19
N SER A 200 -0.43 -34.13 -17.56
CA SER A 200 -1.63 -33.98 -16.75
C SER A 200 -1.46 -34.56 -15.33
N THR A 201 -0.77 -35.69 -15.19
CA THR A 201 -0.48 -36.33 -13.90
C THR A 201 0.41 -35.46 -13.01
N GLN A 202 1.48 -34.90 -13.56
CA GLN A 202 2.40 -34.03 -12.81
C GLN A 202 1.71 -32.73 -12.38
N LEU A 203 0.92 -32.14 -13.27
CA LEU A 203 0.15 -30.93 -12.97
C LEU A 203 -0.88 -31.19 -11.86
N TYR A 204 -1.58 -32.33 -11.93
CA TYR A 204 -2.50 -32.78 -10.88
C TYR A 204 -1.80 -32.96 -9.54
N MET A 205 -0.67 -33.68 -9.50
CA MET A 205 0.07 -33.93 -8.26
C MET A 205 0.61 -32.64 -7.63
N ARG A 206 1.07 -31.69 -8.45
CA ARG A 206 1.56 -30.38 -7.98
C ARG A 206 0.42 -29.54 -7.41
N ALA A 207 -0.73 -29.50 -8.08
CA ALA A 207 -1.93 -28.83 -7.58
C ALA A 207 -2.44 -29.46 -6.28
N LEU A 208 -2.47 -30.79 -6.20
CA LEU A 208 -2.89 -31.54 -5.01
C LEU A 208 -1.96 -31.28 -3.82
N ASN A 209 -0.65 -31.29 -4.05
CA ASN A 209 0.35 -30.98 -3.02
C ASN A 209 0.21 -29.54 -2.53
N MET A 210 0.03 -28.57 -3.43
CA MET A 210 -0.23 -27.17 -3.07
C MET A 210 -1.51 -27.06 -2.21
N MET A 211 -2.59 -27.74 -2.60
CA MET A 211 -3.86 -27.72 -1.86
C MET A 211 -3.76 -28.40 -0.48
N ARG A 212 -2.85 -29.35 -0.30
CA ARG A 212 -2.62 -30.05 0.98
C ARG A 212 -1.70 -29.29 1.95
N THR A 213 -1.04 -28.22 1.52
CA THR A 213 -0.23 -27.38 2.41
C THR A 213 -1.08 -26.78 3.55
N LYS A 214 -0.52 -26.68 4.75
CA LYS A 214 -1.19 -26.02 5.89
C LYS A 214 -1.20 -24.49 5.75
N ASP A 215 -0.40 -23.96 4.84
CA ASP A 215 -0.25 -22.52 4.62
C ASP A 215 -1.52 -21.87 4.10
N THR A 216 -1.67 -20.58 4.36
CA THR A 216 -2.77 -19.81 3.77
C THR A 216 -2.46 -19.52 2.30
N LEU A 217 -3.29 -20.03 1.40
CA LEU A 217 -3.15 -19.77 -0.03
C LEU A 217 -3.88 -18.48 -0.39
N ARG A 218 -3.28 -17.69 -1.28
CA ARG A 218 -3.85 -16.46 -1.83
C ARG A 218 -3.87 -16.55 -3.33
N LEU A 219 -4.98 -16.18 -3.95
CA LEU A 219 -5.04 -16.08 -5.40
C LEU A 219 -4.17 -14.90 -5.83
N LEU A 220 -3.08 -15.19 -6.55
CA LEU A 220 -2.16 -14.17 -7.06
C LEU A 220 -2.54 -13.71 -8.46
N MET A 221 -2.97 -14.64 -9.31
CA MET A 221 -3.22 -14.40 -10.72
C MET A 221 -4.37 -15.26 -11.22
N PHE A 222 -5.10 -14.75 -12.22
CA PHE A 222 -6.12 -15.47 -12.97
C PHE A 222 -6.23 -14.87 -14.37
N SER A 223 -6.75 -15.65 -15.32
CA SER A 223 -6.97 -15.19 -16.69
C SER A 223 -7.95 -14.00 -16.75
N PRO A 224 -7.72 -12.97 -17.59
CA PRO A 224 -8.64 -11.84 -17.75
C PRO A 224 -10.09 -12.25 -18.06
N LYS A 225 -10.30 -13.36 -18.77
CA LYS A 225 -11.63 -13.90 -19.08
C LYS A 225 -12.40 -14.33 -17.82
N MET A 226 -11.70 -14.66 -16.74
CA MET A 226 -12.26 -15.08 -15.45
C MET A 226 -12.46 -13.90 -14.48
N ALA A 227 -11.93 -12.72 -14.80
CA ALA A 227 -11.95 -11.54 -13.93
C ALA A 227 -13.35 -11.10 -13.52
N LYS A 228 -14.35 -11.31 -14.38
CA LYS A 228 -15.75 -10.97 -14.10
C LYS A 228 -16.43 -11.96 -13.14
N LYS A 229 -15.88 -13.17 -13.02
CA LYS A 229 -16.47 -14.27 -12.22
C LYS A 229 -15.75 -14.49 -10.89
N ILE A 230 -14.48 -14.08 -10.80
CA ILE A 230 -13.64 -14.31 -9.63
C ILE A 230 -13.45 -13.00 -8.87
N PRO A 231 -13.80 -12.95 -7.57
CA PRO A 231 -13.55 -11.77 -6.77
C PRO A 231 -12.05 -11.51 -6.61
N SER A 232 -11.67 -10.24 -6.58
CA SER A 232 -10.28 -9.77 -6.63
C SER A 232 -9.38 -10.20 -5.46
N CYS A 233 -9.94 -10.82 -4.41
CA CYS A 233 -9.19 -11.28 -3.25
C CYS A 233 -9.83 -12.54 -2.67
N LEU A 234 -9.27 -13.70 -3.06
CA LEU A 234 -9.61 -15.01 -2.50
C LEU A 234 -8.50 -15.47 -1.56
N ILE A 235 -8.88 -15.77 -0.32
CA ILE A 235 -8.00 -16.32 0.71
C ILE A 235 -8.51 -17.71 1.07
N SER A 236 -7.66 -18.72 0.91
CA SER A 236 -7.97 -20.11 1.23
C SER A 236 -7.17 -20.59 2.44
N LYS A 237 -7.86 -20.89 3.55
CA LYS A 237 -7.24 -21.42 4.78
C LYS A 237 -7.46 -22.92 4.90
N PHE A 238 -6.40 -23.66 5.23
CA PHE A 238 -6.48 -25.09 5.45
C PHE A 238 -7.32 -25.41 6.70
N LEU A 239 -8.17 -26.43 6.60
CA LEU A 239 -8.90 -26.98 7.75
C LEU A 239 -8.36 -28.36 8.12
N LYS A 240 -8.46 -29.33 7.19
CA LYS A 240 -8.00 -30.70 7.41
C LYS A 240 -7.68 -31.41 6.09
N ARG A 241 -6.85 -32.44 6.17
CA ARG A 241 -6.54 -33.31 5.03
C ARG A 241 -7.67 -34.32 4.81
N THR A 242 -7.92 -34.70 3.56
CA THR A 242 -8.85 -35.78 3.19
C THR A 242 -8.12 -36.82 2.33
N LYS A 243 -8.73 -38.00 2.10
CA LYS A 243 -8.15 -39.03 1.22
C LYS A 243 -7.89 -38.47 -0.17
N GLU A 244 -8.83 -37.71 -0.71
CA GLU A 244 -8.77 -37.12 -2.05
C GLU A 244 -8.06 -35.76 -2.12
N GLY A 245 -7.78 -35.10 -0.99
CA GLY A 245 -7.26 -33.72 -1.03
C GLY A 245 -7.15 -33.03 0.33
N ALA A 246 -7.74 -31.84 0.42
CA ALA A 246 -7.78 -31.04 1.63
C ALA A 246 -9.05 -30.20 1.69
N ARG A 247 -9.68 -30.18 2.87
CA ARG A 247 -10.78 -29.25 3.16
C ARG A 247 -10.21 -27.90 3.54
N ARG A 248 -10.69 -26.84 2.90
CA ARG A 248 -10.22 -25.46 3.11
C ARG A 248 -11.41 -24.51 3.21
N THR A 249 -11.28 -23.40 3.96
CA THR A 249 -12.26 -22.31 3.92
C THR A 249 -11.88 -21.31 2.84
N LEU A 250 -12.83 -20.87 2.03
CA LEU A 250 -12.65 -19.76 1.11
C LEU A 250 -13.21 -18.48 1.73
N LYS A 251 -12.39 -17.45 1.87
CA LYS A 251 -12.83 -16.10 2.27
C LYS A 251 -12.68 -15.15 1.10
N ILE A 252 -13.77 -14.46 0.78
CA ILE A 252 -13.81 -13.37 -0.20
C ILE A 252 -13.74 -12.07 0.58
N ASN A 253 -12.72 -11.25 0.34
CA ASN A 253 -12.75 -9.89 0.85
C ASN A 253 -13.51 -9.02 -0.16
N LYS A 254 -14.82 -8.84 0.04
CA LYS A 254 -15.60 -7.92 -0.77
C LYS A 254 -15.22 -6.49 -0.37
N ILE A 255 -14.62 -5.74 -1.29
CA ILE A 255 -14.42 -4.30 -1.13
C ILE A 255 -15.68 -3.65 -1.67
N GLU A 256 -16.68 -3.42 -0.82
CA GLU A 256 -17.86 -2.68 -1.24
C GLU A 256 -17.49 -1.21 -1.48
N THR A 257 -17.70 -0.77 -2.72
CA THR A 257 -17.63 0.63 -3.14
C THR A 257 -18.87 1.35 -2.64
N GLY A 258 -18.89 1.70 -1.35
CA GLY A 258 -19.99 2.45 -0.73
C GLY A 258 -20.21 1.97 0.69
N ASP A 259 -19.76 2.76 1.66
CA ASP A 259 -19.82 2.56 3.10
C ASP A 259 -19.09 1.35 3.72
N ARG A 260 -18.26 1.68 4.72
CA ARG A 260 -17.35 0.77 5.41
C ARG A 260 -18.12 -0.21 6.30
N LYS A 261 -18.60 -1.32 5.73
CA LYS A 261 -18.83 -2.55 6.47
C LYS A 261 -18.04 -3.69 5.85
N PHE A 262 -17.22 -4.35 6.66
CA PHE A 262 -16.65 -5.64 6.31
C PHE A 262 -17.73 -6.68 6.56
N SER A 263 -18.32 -7.24 5.51
CA SER A 263 -19.14 -8.44 5.63
C SER A 263 -18.25 -9.67 5.44
N GLU A 264 -18.10 -10.48 6.50
CA GLU A 264 -17.53 -11.82 6.35
C GLU A 264 -18.61 -12.74 5.78
N PHE A 265 -18.55 -13.02 4.49
CA PHE A 265 -19.32 -14.11 3.91
C PHE A 265 -18.54 -15.41 4.07
N PHE A 266 -19.04 -16.29 4.94
CA PHE A 266 -18.61 -17.69 4.99
C PHE A 266 -19.44 -18.49 3.99
N THR A 267 -18.82 -18.86 2.87
CA THR A 267 -19.37 -19.91 2.01
C THR A 267 -18.46 -21.13 2.14
N SER A 268 -18.92 -22.14 2.89
CA SER A 268 -18.29 -23.46 2.86
C SER A 268 -18.76 -24.20 1.62
N ARG A 269 -18.19 -23.88 0.45
CA ARG A 269 -18.34 -24.77 -0.72
C ARG A 269 -17.27 -25.84 -0.67
N PHE A 270 -17.71 -27.08 -0.83
CA PHE A 270 -16.86 -28.24 -0.98
C PHE A 270 -16.13 -28.12 -2.33
N LEU A 271 -14.80 -28.20 -2.29
CA LEU A 271 -14.01 -28.46 -3.48
C LEU A 271 -13.67 -29.95 -3.43
N ASP A 272 -14.61 -30.78 -3.87
CA ASP A 272 -14.37 -32.20 -4.04
C ASP A 272 -13.56 -32.42 -5.32
N GLY A 273 -12.92 -33.58 -5.46
CA GLY A 273 -11.94 -33.86 -6.53
C GLY A 273 -12.44 -33.57 -7.96
N ALA A 274 -13.75 -33.67 -8.21
CA ALA A 274 -14.36 -33.33 -9.50
C ALA A 274 -14.36 -31.82 -9.82
N ALA A 275 -14.51 -30.95 -8.80
CA ALA A 275 -14.42 -29.50 -9.02
C ALA A 275 -12.99 -29.02 -9.32
N ILE A 276 -11.99 -29.84 -9.00
CA ILE A 276 -10.58 -29.57 -9.34
C ILE A 276 -10.34 -29.81 -10.84
N SER A 277 -11.01 -30.78 -11.48
CA SER A 277 -10.84 -31.00 -12.93
C SER A 277 -11.45 -29.88 -13.75
N GLU A 278 -12.64 -29.34 -13.42
CA GLU A 278 -13.23 -28.19 -14.13
C GLU A 278 -12.40 -26.91 -13.97
N ILE A 279 -11.76 -26.71 -12.80
CA ILE A 279 -10.85 -25.56 -12.59
C ILE A 279 -9.53 -25.77 -13.34
N CYS A 280 -9.06 -27.01 -13.50
CA CYS A 280 -7.84 -27.35 -14.23
C CYS A 280 -8.03 -27.44 -15.76
N GLU A 281 -9.21 -27.80 -16.26
CA GLU A 281 -9.49 -27.78 -17.72
C GLU A 281 -9.50 -26.35 -18.27
N ALA A 282 -9.87 -25.37 -17.45
CA ALA A 282 -9.69 -23.95 -17.78
C ALA A 282 -8.22 -23.49 -17.82
N TRP A 283 -7.26 -24.36 -17.49
CA TRP A 283 -5.81 -24.08 -17.49
C TRP A 283 -5.05 -24.85 -18.58
N ALA A 284 -5.70 -25.77 -19.31
CA ALA A 284 -5.07 -26.61 -20.34
C ALA A 284 -5.46 -26.24 -21.78
N VAL A 285 -6.27 -25.19 -21.98
CA VAL A 285 -6.57 -24.65 -23.32
C VAL A 285 -6.08 -23.21 -23.41
N HIS A 286 -5.01 -23.05 -24.20
CA HIS A 286 -4.17 -21.88 -24.49
C HIS A 286 -2.92 -21.71 -23.63
#